data_AF-A0A5D3WJB3-F1
#
_entry.id   AF-A0A5D3WJB3-F1
#
_cell.length_a   1.000
_cell.length_b   1.000
_cell.length_c   1.000
_cell.angle_alpha   90.00
_cell.angle_beta   90.00
_cell.angle_gamma   90.00
#
_symmetry.space_group_name_H-M   'P 1'
#
loop_
_entity.id
_entity.type
_entity.pdbx_description
1 polymer ?
#
loop_
_entity_poly.entity_id
_entity_poly.type
_entity_poly.pdbx_seq_one_letter_code
_entity_poly.pdbx_strand_id
1 'polypeptide(L)'
;MTSSVPSHLSVPCSDLPWRLLRLPPLSDPAGSLTREDALLARVMAGESGPLAVISRHPRCLVATRREARWPDFAAVGARLAAEGWPVVVRCSGGSCVPQGPGVLNLALIFARPAHWRLEDGYRLLCDLLTAWLDGFGVHAGVGEVAGAFCDGRYNVQVGGCKLAGTAQRWAGSNRRRSVVLAHACLLVDPDLEEMTRQVNRFYALCGQQRRFDPEACTSLRRCLRWPAAAAGDFMAEAESRLVEVLAERFAVDGLRRQG
;
A
#
# COMPACT_ATOMS: atom_id res chain seq x y z
N MET A 1 1.79 -16.93 27.43
CA MET A 1 2.78 -15.83 27.29
C MET A 1 2.02 -14.60 26.84
N THR A 2 1.91 -13.60 27.69
CA THR A 2 1.10 -12.40 27.51
C THR A 2 1.68 -11.54 26.38
N SER A 3 1.00 -11.53 25.23
CA SER A 3 1.29 -10.60 24.13
C SER A 3 0.90 -9.19 24.58
N SER A 4 1.87 -8.40 24.99
CA SER A 4 1.70 -6.96 25.23
C SER A 4 1.47 -6.28 23.87
N VAL A 5 0.28 -5.72 23.66
CA VAL A 5 0.00 -4.81 22.55
C VAL A 5 1.02 -3.65 22.63
N PRO A 6 1.76 -3.31 21.56
CA PRO A 6 2.73 -2.22 21.63
C PRO A 6 2.01 -0.89 21.78
N SER A 7 2.61 0.00 22.58
CA SER A 7 2.35 1.44 22.57
C SER A 7 2.25 1.96 21.14
N HIS A 8 1.15 2.64 20.79
CA HIS A 8 0.97 3.26 19.48
C HIS A 8 2.23 4.03 19.05
N LEU A 9 2.79 3.72 17.88
CA LEU A 9 3.96 4.45 17.38
C LEU A 9 3.55 5.90 17.08
N SER A 10 4.24 6.85 17.73
CA SER A 10 3.98 8.27 17.54
C SER A 10 4.32 8.69 16.11
N VAL A 11 3.51 9.59 15.56
CA VAL A 11 3.75 10.21 14.27
C VAL A 11 5.13 10.90 14.27
N PRO A 12 5.94 10.73 13.20
CA PRO A 12 7.20 11.46 13.06
C PRO A 12 7.01 12.97 13.22
N CYS A 13 7.72 13.54 14.19
CA CYS A 13 7.79 14.99 14.38
C CYS A 13 8.44 15.64 13.16
N SER A 14 7.91 16.79 12.74
CA SER A 14 8.44 17.59 11.65
C SER A 14 8.22 19.07 11.92
N ASP A 15 9.14 19.91 11.45
CA ASP A 15 9.05 21.36 11.55
C ASP A 15 7.96 21.94 10.63
N LEU A 16 7.50 21.16 9.64
CA LEU A 16 6.41 21.49 8.74
C LEU A 16 5.19 20.58 9.03
N PRO A 17 3.96 21.10 8.90
CA PRO A 17 2.77 20.29 9.13
C PRO A 17 2.65 19.17 8.09
N TRP A 18 2.07 18.05 8.52
CA TRP A 18 1.67 16.98 7.61
C TRP A 18 0.58 17.47 6.66
N ARG A 19 0.65 17.03 5.41
CA ARG A 19 -0.41 17.26 4.41
C ARG A 19 -0.98 15.95 3.92
N LEU A 20 -2.31 15.90 3.84
CA LEU A 20 -3.04 14.80 3.23
C LEU A 20 -3.35 15.14 1.77
N LEU A 21 -2.88 14.29 0.87
CA LEU A 21 -3.13 14.42 -0.56
C LEU A 21 -3.99 13.26 -1.04
N ARG A 22 -5.12 13.57 -1.69
CA ARG A 22 -5.91 12.61 -2.46
C ARG A 22 -5.54 12.79 -3.92
N LEU A 23 -4.85 11.81 -4.49
CA LEU A 23 -4.40 11.90 -5.88
C LEU A 23 -5.48 11.37 -6.80
N PRO A 24 -5.90 12.13 -7.83
CA PRO A 24 -6.83 11.61 -8.82
C PRO A 24 -6.19 10.43 -9.56
N PRO A 25 -6.96 9.37 -9.86
CA PRO A 25 -6.46 8.21 -10.58
C PRO A 25 -5.94 8.63 -11.96
N LEU A 26 -4.85 8.00 -12.38
CA LEU A 26 -4.33 8.12 -13.74
C LEU A 26 -4.71 6.89 -14.54
N SER A 27 -4.87 7.04 -15.86
CA SER A 27 -5.01 5.91 -16.77
C SER A 27 -3.70 5.15 -16.98
N ASP A 28 -2.57 5.84 -16.88
CA ASP A 28 -1.23 5.26 -16.98
C ASP A 28 -0.72 4.75 -15.62
N PRO A 29 -0.50 3.42 -15.47
CA PRO A 29 0.05 2.87 -14.24
C PRO A 29 1.49 3.35 -13.94
N ALA A 30 2.32 3.59 -14.96
CA ALA A 30 3.69 4.04 -14.75
C ALA A 30 3.73 5.48 -14.23
N GLY A 31 2.85 6.35 -14.74
CA GLY A 31 2.64 7.70 -14.26
C GLY A 31 2.25 7.77 -12.79
N SER A 32 1.48 6.79 -12.29
CA SER A 32 1.11 6.74 -10.86
C SER A 32 2.32 6.51 -9.95
N LEU A 33 3.20 5.55 -10.29
CA LEU A 33 4.43 5.29 -9.54
C LEU A 33 5.42 6.46 -9.65
N THR A 34 5.51 7.06 -10.84
CA THR A 34 6.35 8.24 -11.09
C THR A 34 5.92 9.43 -10.24
N ARG A 35 4.60 9.60 -10.04
CA ARG A 35 4.05 10.65 -9.17
C ARG A 35 4.44 10.44 -7.71
N GLU A 36 4.42 9.20 -7.21
CA GLU A 36 4.88 8.89 -5.84
C GLU A 36 6.39 9.16 -5.67
N ASP A 37 7.22 8.75 -6.64
CA ASP A 37 8.66 9.03 -6.65
C ASP A 37 8.95 10.55 -6.73
N ALA A 38 8.14 11.32 -7.46
CA ALA A 38 8.27 12.77 -7.52
C ALA A 38 7.92 13.45 -6.19
N LEU A 39 6.89 12.97 -5.48
CA LEU A 39 6.57 13.47 -4.13
C LEU A 39 7.69 13.15 -3.14
N LEU A 40 8.26 11.93 -3.20
CA LEU A 40 9.44 11.56 -2.43
C LEU A 40 10.62 12.49 -2.70
N ALA A 41 10.90 12.80 -3.97
CA ALA A 41 11.97 13.71 -4.36
C ALA A 41 11.77 15.13 -3.79
N ARG A 42 10.54 15.66 -3.82
CA ARG A 42 10.21 16.99 -3.26
C ARG A 42 10.41 17.06 -1.75
N VAL A 43 9.99 16.03 -1.01
CA VAL A 43 10.24 15.95 0.45
C VAL A 43 11.75 15.84 0.73
N MET A 44 12.47 15.07 -0.08
CA MET A 44 13.93 14.92 0.04
C MET A 44 14.69 16.21 -0.27
N ALA A 45 14.19 17.03 -1.19
CA ALA A 45 14.74 18.35 -1.51
C ALA A 45 14.36 19.44 -0.50
N GLY A 46 13.46 19.16 0.45
CA GLY A 46 12.93 20.15 1.40
C GLY A 46 11.89 21.10 0.78
N GLU A 47 11.44 20.84 -0.44
CA GLU A 47 10.41 21.61 -1.15
C GLU A 47 8.98 21.30 -0.65
N SER A 48 8.85 20.24 0.16
CA SER A 48 7.60 19.80 0.77
C SER A 48 7.85 19.31 2.18
N GLY A 49 6.92 19.65 3.10
CA GLY A 49 6.79 18.95 4.37
C GLY A 49 6.30 17.50 4.19
N PRO A 50 6.09 16.77 5.30
CA PRO A 50 5.69 15.38 5.26
C PRO A 50 4.29 15.20 4.66
N LEU A 51 4.07 14.07 3.98
CA LEU A 51 2.87 13.79 3.20
C LEU A 51 2.26 12.46 3.60
N ALA A 52 0.94 12.45 3.79
CA ALA A 52 0.11 11.27 3.69
C ALA A 52 -0.62 11.32 2.34
N VAL A 53 -0.51 10.28 1.53
CA VAL A 53 -0.99 10.26 0.15
C VAL A 53 -1.91 9.08 -0.03
N ILE A 54 -3.16 9.34 -0.40
CA ILE A 54 -4.12 8.33 -0.82
C ILE A 54 -4.21 8.35 -2.35
N SER A 55 -4.11 7.18 -2.96
CA SER A 55 -4.23 7.04 -4.40
C SER A 55 -4.87 5.72 -4.82
N ARG A 56 -5.38 5.71 -6.05
CA ARG A 56 -5.93 4.55 -6.73
C ARG A 56 -5.19 4.35 -8.03
N HIS A 57 -4.98 3.11 -8.43
CA HIS A 57 -4.23 2.77 -9.64
C HIS A 57 -5.13 2.03 -10.63
N PRO A 58 -4.90 2.23 -11.94
CA PRO A 58 -5.53 1.41 -12.95
C PRO A 58 -5.00 -0.03 -12.82
N ARG A 59 -5.71 -0.95 -13.48
CA ARG A 59 -5.32 -2.37 -13.54
C ARG A 59 -3.87 -2.52 -14.01
N CYS A 60 -3.01 -3.10 -13.18
CA CYS A 60 -1.62 -3.38 -13.52
C CYS A 60 -0.99 -4.39 -12.55
N LEU A 61 0.19 -4.89 -12.92
CA LEU A 61 1.07 -5.64 -12.05
C LEU A 61 2.27 -4.76 -11.67
N VAL A 62 2.48 -4.57 -10.37
CA VAL A 62 3.59 -3.77 -9.85
C VAL A 62 4.71 -4.70 -9.38
N ALA A 63 5.69 -4.92 -10.26
CA ALA A 63 6.87 -5.73 -10.00
C ALA A 63 7.98 -4.92 -9.30
N THR A 64 8.91 -5.62 -8.67
CA THR A 64 10.11 -5.03 -8.05
C THR A 64 11.27 -4.95 -9.03
N ARG A 65 12.28 -4.11 -8.71
CA ARG A 65 13.54 -4.07 -9.47
C ARG A 65 14.27 -5.42 -9.53
N ARG A 66 14.06 -6.30 -8.55
CA ARG A 66 14.63 -7.66 -8.55
C ARG A 66 13.95 -8.52 -9.60
N GLU A 67 12.62 -8.50 -9.66
CA GLU A 67 11.83 -9.25 -10.64
C GLU A 67 12.05 -8.70 -12.06
N ALA A 68 12.28 -7.39 -12.20
CA ALA A 68 12.62 -6.74 -13.46
C ALA A 68 13.94 -7.23 -14.09
N ARG A 69 14.79 -7.96 -13.35
CA ARG A 69 16.04 -8.56 -13.83
C ARG A 69 15.88 -10.00 -14.31
N TRP A 70 14.68 -10.57 -14.27
CA TRP A 70 14.45 -11.91 -14.80
C TRP A 70 14.63 -11.93 -16.33
N PRO A 71 15.21 -13.00 -16.91
CA PRO A 71 15.52 -13.05 -18.33
C PRO A 71 14.36 -12.68 -19.26
N ASP A 72 13.16 -13.19 -18.96
CA ASP A 72 11.97 -13.00 -19.81
C ASP A 72 11.10 -11.80 -19.41
N PHE A 73 11.51 -10.98 -18.43
CA PHE A 73 10.65 -9.94 -17.85
C PHE A 73 10.09 -8.98 -18.91
N ALA A 74 10.93 -8.51 -19.84
CA ALA A 74 10.50 -7.55 -20.87
C ALA A 74 9.48 -8.17 -21.84
N ALA A 75 9.73 -9.39 -22.32
CA ALA A 75 8.83 -10.11 -23.23
C ALA A 75 7.49 -10.45 -22.55
N VAL A 76 7.54 -10.94 -21.31
CA VAL A 76 6.34 -11.23 -20.51
C VAL A 76 5.57 -9.96 -20.19
N GLY A 77 6.26 -8.86 -19.87
CA GLY A 77 5.66 -7.55 -19.64
C GLY A 77 4.89 -7.04 -20.86
N ALA A 78 5.49 -7.14 -22.05
CA ALA A 78 4.83 -6.76 -23.31
C ALA A 78 3.59 -7.62 -23.58
N ARG A 79 3.69 -8.94 -23.34
CA ARG A 79 2.57 -9.87 -23.48
C ARG A 79 1.41 -9.52 -22.55
N LEU A 80 1.68 -9.36 -21.25
CA LEU A 80 0.63 -9.06 -20.27
C LEU A 80 0.02 -7.67 -20.50
N ALA A 81 0.82 -6.69 -20.95
CA ALA A 81 0.31 -5.38 -21.35
C ALA A 81 -0.69 -5.48 -22.52
N ALA A 82 -0.41 -6.29 -23.54
CA ALA A 82 -1.33 -6.52 -24.66
C ALA A 82 -2.65 -7.20 -24.22
N GLU A 83 -2.65 -7.85 -23.07
CA GLU A 83 -3.81 -8.50 -22.46
C GLU A 83 -4.52 -7.62 -21.40
N GLY A 84 -4.14 -6.34 -21.30
CA GLY A 84 -4.75 -5.38 -20.38
C GLY A 84 -4.20 -5.43 -18.94
N TRP A 85 -3.06 -6.10 -18.73
CA TRP A 85 -2.34 -6.18 -17.45
C TRP A 85 -0.90 -5.69 -17.58
N PRO A 86 -0.69 -4.37 -17.81
CA PRO A 86 0.65 -3.82 -17.93
C PRO A 86 1.48 -4.09 -16.67
N VAL A 87 2.77 -4.39 -16.87
CA VAL A 87 3.72 -4.62 -15.77
C VAL A 87 4.58 -3.38 -15.59
N VAL A 88 4.54 -2.78 -14.41
CA VAL A 88 5.33 -1.60 -14.04
C VAL A 88 6.29 -1.94 -12.90
N VAL A 89 7.39 -1.20 -12.79
CA VAL A 89 8.45 -1.49 -11.81
C VAL A 89 8.45 -0.43 -10.71
N ARG A 90 8.30 -0.86 -9.45
CA ARG A 90 8.39 0.02 -8.28
C ARG A 90 9.79 0.07 -7.68
N CYS A 91 9.99 1.10 -6.87
CA CYS A 91 11.25 1.38 -6.21
C CYS A 91 11.44 0.71 -4.84
N SER A 92 10.36 0.25 -4.21
CA SER A 92 10.37 -0.46 -2.93
C SER A 92 10.58 -1.98 -3.10
N GLY A 93 10.90 -2.65 -2.00
CA GLY A 93 11.14 -4.10 -1.97
C GLY A 93 9.87 -4.96 -2.06
N GLY A 94 9.97 -6.23 -1.67
CA GLY A 94 8.88 -7.20 -1.68
C GLY A 94 8.84 -8.03 -2.97
N SER A 95 7.63 -8.36 -3.41
CA SER A 95 7.37 -9.04 -4.69
C SER A 95 6.21 -8.39 -5.44
N CYS A 96 5.89 -8.90 -6.63
CA CYS A 96 4.81 -8.39 -7.46
C CYS A 96 3.50 -8.29 -6.68
N VAL A 97 2.81 -7.15 -6.85
CA VAL A 97 1.49 -6.86 -6.27
C VAL A 97 0.55 -6.46 -7.41
N PRO A 98 -0.64 -7.04 -7.52
CA PRO A 98 -1.65 -6.61 -8.46
C PRO A 98 -2.34 -5.33 -7.94
N GLN A 99 -2.69 -4.45 -8.87
CA GLN A 99 -3.40 -3.20 -8.61
C GLN A 99 -4.61 -3.12 -9.54
N GLY A 100 -5.60 -2.31 -9.18
CA GLY A 100 -6.80 -2.11 -10.01
C GLY A 100 -8.01 -1.61 -9.20
N PRO A 101 -9.21 -1.73 -9.78
CA PRO A 101 -10.47 -1.43 -9.08
C PRO A 101 -10.55 -2.16 -7.74
N GLY A 102 -11.08 -1.48 -6.72
CA GLY A 102 -11.22 -2.05 -5.38
C GLY A 102 -9.98 -1.97 -4.49
N VAL A 103 -8.89 -1.35 -4.97
CA VAL A 103 -7.64 -1.19 -4.20
C VAL A 103 -7.40 0.28 -3.84
N LEU A 104 -7.12 0.54 -2.57
CA LEU A 104 -6.61 1.83 -2.10
C LEU A 104 -5.12 1.70 -1.78
N ASN A 105 -4.33 2.72 -2.11
CA ASN A 105 -2.92 2.80 -1.74
C ASN A 105 -2.72 3.99 -0.79
N LEU A 106 -2.04 3.74 0.32
CA LEU A 106 -1.61 4.76 1.27
C LEU A 106 -0.08 4.87 1.20
N ALA A 107 0.46 6.06 1.02
CA ALA A 107 1.89 6.34 1.15
C ALA A 107 2.14 7.43 2.19
N LEU A 108 3.07 7.18 3.09
CA LEU A 108 3.61 8.12 4.07
C LEU A 108 5.03 8.51 3.64
N ILE A 109 5.25 9.80 3.44
CA ILE A 109 6.52 10.35 2.95
C ILE A 109 7.03 11.40 3.93
N PHE A 110 8.15 11.14 4.60
CA PHE A 110 8.64 12.01 5.68
C PHE A 110 10.14 11.83 5.93
N ALA A 111 10.77 12.86 6.49
CA ALA A 111 12.16 12.77 6.91
C ALA A 111 12.33 11.69 8.00
N ARG A 112 13.27 10.77 7.82
CA ARG A 112 13.48 9.66 8.75
C ARG A 112 13.95 10.17 10.12
N PRO A 113 13.23 9.87 11.22
CA PRO A 113 13.73 10.16 12.55
C PRO A 113 15.03 9.37 12.84
N ALA A 114 16.00 9.98 13.51
CA ALA A 114 17.32 9.40 13.70
C ALA A 114 17.29 8.02 14.40
N HIS A 115 16.37 7.84 15.35
CA HIS A 115 16.21 6.64 16.17
C HIS A 115 15.41 5.52 15.49
N TRP A 116 14.75 5.79 14.35
CA TRP A 116 13.91 4.81 13.68
C TRP A 116 14.72 3.70 13.04
N ARG A 117 14.25 2.47 13.26
CA ARG A 117 14.63 1.24 12.55
C ARG A 117 13.68 1.03 11.37
N LEU A 118 14.02 0.07 10.52
CA LEU A 118 13.21 -0.25 9.35
C LEU A 118 11.79 -0.67 9.78
N GLU A 119 11.71 -1.46 10.84
CA GLU A 119 10.47 -1.99 11.41
C GLU A 119 9.47 -0.90 11.84
N ASP A 120 9.94 0.28 12.25
CA ASP A 120 9.08 1.33 12.79
C ASP A 120 8.15 1.92 11.72
N GLY A 121 8.62 2.04 10.47
CA GLY A 121 7.78 2.46 9.35
C GLY A 121 6.69 1.44 9.01
N TYR A 122 7.00 0.15 9.14
CA TYR A 122 6.00 -0.91 8.94
C TYR A 122 4.96 -0.93 10.05
N ARG A 123 5.40 -0.83 11.31
CA ARG A 123 4.51 -0.77 12.47
C ARG A 123 3.60 0.44 12.43
N LEU A 124 4.10 1.62 12.04
CA LEU A 124 3.25 2.79 11.86
C LEU A 124 2.12 2.53 10.84
N LEU A 125 2.43 1.92 9.69
CA LEU A 125 1.41 1.57 8.71
C LEU A 125 0.40 0.56 9.30
N CYS A 126 0.88 -0.50 9.95
CA CYS A 126 0.01 -1.49 10.58
C CYS A 126 -0.91 -0.87 11.63
N ASP A 127 -0.38 -0.01 12.51
CA ASP A 127 -1.16 0.66 13.56
C ASP A 127 -2.26 1.55 12.97
N LEU A 128 -1.97 2.30 11.89
CA LEU A 128 -2.95 3.13 11.20
C LEU A 128 -4.05 2.29 10.55
N LEU A 129 -3.67 1.19 9.90
CA LEU A 129 -4.61 0.31 9.21
C LEU A 129 -5.46 -0.50 10.19
N THR A 130 -4.91 -0.91 11.33
CA THR A 130 -5.69 -1.51 12.41
C THR A 130 -6.72 -0.52 12.96
N ALA A 131 -6.32 0.73 13.23
CA ALA A 131 -7.28 1.76 13.68
C ALA A 131 -8.37 2.05 12.64
N TRP A 132 -8.01 2.06 11.35
CA TRP A 132 -8.97 2.17 10.25
C TRP A 132 -9.98 1.01 10.22
N LEU A 133 -9.52 -0.22 10.41
CA LEU A 133 -10.38 -1.41 10.47
C LEU A 133 -11.23 -1.46 11.75
N ASP A 134 -10.71 -1.02 12.89
CA ASP A 134 -11.46 -0.89 14.14
C ASP A 134 -12.65 0.07 13.98
N GLY A 135 -12.49 1.12 13.17
CA GLY A 135 -13.58 2.03 12.79
C GLY A 135 -14.74 1.33 12.06
N PHE A 136 -14.52 0.15 11.48
CA PHE A 136 -15.55 -0.71 10.89
C PHE A 136 -15.98 -1.87 11.79
N GLY A 137 -15.46 -1.96 13.03
CA GLY A 137 -15.66 -3.11 13.91
C GLY A 137 -14.95 -4.38 13.42
N VAL A 138 -13.92 -4.24 12.58
CA VAL A 138 -13.16 -5.37 12.03
C VAL A 138 -11.84 -5.52 12.79
N HIS A 139 -11.71 -6.60 13.56
CA HIS A 139 -10.50 -6.87 14.31
C HIS A 139 -9.38 -7.41 13.41
N ALA A 140 -8.26 -6.67 13.38
CA ALA A 140 -7.11 -7.00 12.58
C ALA A 140 -5.93 -7.53 13.41
N GLY A 141 -5.17 -8.44 12.81
CA GLY A 141 -3.85 -8.86 13.29
C GLY A 141 -2.74 -8.39 12.34
N VAL A 142 -1.48 -8.55 12.77
CA VAL A 142 -0.30 -8.28 11.96
C VAL A 142 0.55 -9.54 11.86
N GLY A 143 0.96 -9.92 10.65
CA GLY A 143 1.79 -11.10 10.45
C GLY A 143 2.00 -11.51 9.00
N GLU A 144 2.74 -12.60 8.83
CA GLU A 144 2.89 -13.31 7.56
C GLU A 144 1.63 -14.10 7.24
N VAL A 145 1.27 -14.16 5.96
CA VAL A 145 0.11 -14.90 5.46
C VAL A 145 0.57 -15.80 4.32
N ALA A 146 0.81 -17.07 4.64
CA ALA A 146 1.24 -18.06 3.69
C ALA A 146 0.27 -18.15 2.50
N GLY A 147 0.80 -18.21 1.28
CA GLY A 147 0.01 -18.24 0.05
C GLY A 147 -0.41 -16.87 -0.49
N ALA A 148 -0.34 -15.80 0.30
CA ALA A 148 -0.67 -14.46 -0.18
C ALA A 148 0.42 -13.89 -1.10
N PHE A 149 0.02 -13.09 -2.09
CA PHE A 149 0.98 -12.36 -2.92
C PHE A 149 1.69 -11.28 -2.11
N CYS A 150 2.98 -11.09 -2.39
CA CYS A 150 3.85 -10.14 -1.68
C CYS A 150 3.77 -10.28 -0.15
N ASP A 151 3.75 -11.52 0.34
CA ASP A 151 3.80 -11.83 1.75
C ASP A 151 5.09 -11.32 2.44
N GLY A 152 4.97 -10.94 3.71
CA GLY A 152 6.03 -10.48 4.59
C GLY A 152 5.52 -10.23 6.01
N ARG A 153 6.45 -10.03 6.95
CA ARG A 153 6.17 -9.94 8.41
C ARG A 153 5.16 -8.88 8.87
N TYR A 154 4.81 -7.95 7.99
CA TYR A 154 3.98 -6.78 8.31
C TYR A 154 2.79 -6.65 7.36
N ASN A 155 2.08 -7.74 7.09
CA ASN A 155 0.74 -7.62 6.52
C ASN A 155 -0.26 -7.31 7.62
N VAL A 156 -1.35 -6.62 7.26
CA VAL A 156 -2.55 -6.53 8.08
C VAL A 156 -3.50 -7.63 7.63
N GLN A 157 -3.93 -8.47 8.56
CA GLN A 157 -4.73 -9.66 8.29
C GLN A 157 -6.03 -9.68 9.11
N VAL A 158 -7.07 -10.28 8.56
CA VAL A 158 -8.36 -10.49 9.24
C VAL A 158 -8.71 -11.96 9.08
N GLY A 159 -8.95 -12.65 10.20
CA GLY A 159 -9.26 -14.09 10.18
C GLY A 159 -8.14 -14.98 9.61
N GLY A 160 -6.89 -14.51 9.64
CA GLY A 160 -5.75 -15.22 9.04
C GLY A 160 -5.53 -14.96 7.54
N CYS A 161 -6.40 -14.20 6.89
CA CYS A 161 -6.27 -13.81 5.49
C CYS A 161 -5.71 -12.38 5.37
N LYS A 162 -4.85 -12.13 4.39
CA LYS A 162 -4.23 -10.82 4.15
C LYS A 162 -5.25 -9.82 3.60
N LEU A 163 -5.43 -8.68 4.27
CA LEU A 163 -6.25 -7.56 3.79
C LEU A 163 -5.38 -6.43 3.25
N ALA A 164 -4.22 -6.18 3.85
CA ALA A 164 -3.29 -5.18 3.34
C ALA A 164 -1.84 -5.65 3.40
N GLY A 165 -1.07 -5.30 2.37
CA GLY A 165 0.38 -5.50 2.34
C GLY A 165 1.12 -4.18 2.51
N THR A 166 2.28 -4.22 3.16
CA THR A 166 3.13 -3.05 3.36
C THR A 166 4.48 -3.19 2.65
N ALA A 167 5.05 -2.07 2.22
CA ALA A 167 6.39 -1.98 1.68
C ALA A 167 6.98 -0.62 2.02
N GLN A 168 8.32 -0.51 1.98
CA GLN A 168 8.96 0.78 2.19
C GLN A 168 10.26 0.91 1.42
N ARG A 169 10.70 2.16 1.26
CA ARG A 169 11.99 2.56 0.71
C ARG A 169 12.53 3.72 1.54
N TRP A 170 13.81 3.67 1.89
CA TRP A 170 14.53 4.83 2.41
C TRP A 170 15.39 5.41 1.28
N ALA A 171 15.20 6.69 0.96
CA ALA A 171 15.94 7.40 -0.07
C ALA A 171 16.79 8.50 0.56
N GLY A 172 18.03 8.67 0.10
CA GLY A 172 18.95 9.70 0.60
C GLY A 172 20.40 9.25 0.51
N SER A 173 21.33 10.21 0.47
CA SER A 173 22.77 9.96 0.30
C SER A 173 23.45 9.44 1.56
N ASN A 174 22.88 9.65 2.74
CA ASN A 174 23.35 9.06 3.99
C ASN A 174 22.20 8.87 5.00
N ARG A 175 22.42 8.01 6.00
CA ARG A 175 21.38 7.63 6.99
C ARG A 175 20.84 8.82 7.80
N ARG A 176 21.58 9.93 7.91
CA ARG A 176 21.16 11.11 8.69
C ARG A 176 20.26 12.06 7.89
N ARG A 177 20.18 11.91 6.57
CA ARG A 177 19.35 12.73 5.67
C ARG A 177 18.55 11.84 4.71
N SER A 178 17.96 10.79 5.24
CA SER A 178 17.09 9.90 4.46
C SER A 178 15.63 10.28 4.64
N VAL A 179 14.86 10.22 3.56
CA VAL A 179 13.39 10.28 3.57
C VAL A 179 12.84 8.86 3.49
N VAL A 180 11.83 8.59 4.29
CA VAL A 180 11.06 7.34 4.27
C VAL A 180 9.90 7.52 3.30
N LEU A 181 9.75 6.56 2.38
CA LEU A 181 8.51 6.28 1.67
C LEU A 181 8.00 4.94 2.20
N ALA A 182 7.01 4.96 3.07
CA ALA A 182 6.34 3.77 3.59
C ALA A 182 4.94 3.71 2.98
N HIS A 183 4.62 2.62 2.28
CA HIS A 183 3.32 2.49 1.62
C HIS A 183 2.61 1.18 1.92
N ALA A 184 1.30 1.20 1.78
CA ALA A 184 0.44 0.05 1.93
C ALA A 184 -0.54 -0.06 0.75
N CYS A 185 -0.83 -1.29 0.36
CA CYS A 185 -1.86 -1.66 -0.61
C CYS A 185 -3.01 -2.33 0.16
N LEU A 186 -4.18 -1.70 0.15
CA LEU A 186 -5.37 -2.08 0.91
C LEU A 186 -6.40 -2.71 -0.04
N LEU A 187 -6.79 -3.95 0.25
CA LEU A 187 -7.79 -4.69 -0.51
C LEU A 187 -9.18 -4.33 0.05
N VAL A 188 -9.84 -3.35 -0.58
CA VAL A 188 -11.16 -2.87 -0.12
C VAL A 188 -12.29 -3.69 -0.75
N ASP A 189 -12.34 -3.70 -2.07
CA ASP A 189 -13.33 -4.45 -2.85
C ASP A 189 -12.79 -4.97 -4.20
N PRO A 190 -11.60 -5.60 -4.24
CA PRO A 190 -11.03 -6.10 -5.48
C PRO A 190 -11.60 -7.46 -5.87
N ASP A 191 -11.45 -7.81 -7.15
CA ASP A 191 -11.54 -9.19 -7.63
C ASP A 191 -10.25 -9.95 -7.26
N LEU A 192 -10.25 -10.62 -6.12
CA LEU A 192 -9.09 -11.37 -5.60
C LEU A 192 -8.72 -12.57 -6.47
N GLU A 193 -9.69 -13.19 -7.14
CA GLU A 193 -9.44 -14.31 -8.04
C GLU A 193 -8.71 -13.83 -9.29
N GLU A 194 -9.21 -12.76 -9.93
CA GLU A 194 -8.56 -12.16 -11.09
C GLU A 194 -7.15 -11.69 -10.73
N MET A 195 -7.00 -10.93 -9.64
CA MET A 195 -5.70 -10.43 -9.19
C MET A 195 -4.69 -11.55 -8.96
N THR A 196 -5.09 -12.59 -8.22
CA THR A 196 -4.20 -13.72 -7.89
C THR A 196 -3.85 -14.51 -9.15
N ARG A 197 -4.81 -14.75 -10.04
CA ARG A 197 -4.59 -15.40 -11.34
C ARG A 197 -3.52 -14.67 -12.16
N GLN A 198 -3.55 -13.35 -12.19
CA GLN A 198 -2.62 -12.56 -13.01
C GLN A 198 -1.21 -12.49 -12.42
N VAL A 199 -1.09 -12.43 -11.10
CA VAL A 199 0.23 -12.56 -10.44
C VAL A 199 0.81 -13.95 -10.68
N ASN A 200 0.01 -15.01 -10.51
CA ASN A 200 0.43 -16.38 -10.80
C ASN A 200 0.86 -16.55 -12.26
N ARG A 201 0.12 -15.93 -13.19
CA ARG A 201 0.44 -15.97 -14.61
C ARG A 201 1.75 -15.24 -14.93
N PHE A 202 1.98 -14.06 -14.35
CA PHE A 202 3.25 -13.35 -14.47
C PHE A 202 4.43 -14.19 -13.99
N TYR A 203 4.30 -14.82 -12.81
CA TYR A 203 5.32 -15.70 -12.26
C TYR A 203 5.58 -16.91 -13.16
N ALA A 204 4.54 -17.60 -13.61
CA ALA A 204 4.67 -18.76 -14.48
C ALA A 204 5.33 -18.42 -15.83
N LEU A 205 4.93 -17.30 -16.44
CA LEU A 205 5.50 -16.82 -17.71
C LEU A 205 6.98 -16.42 -17.58
N CYS A 206 7.40 -15.92 -16.40
CA CYS A 206 8.81 -15.65 -16.10
C CYS A 206 9.57 -16.89 -15.56
N GLY A 207 9.03 -18.11 -15.73
CA GLY A 207 9.67 -19.35 -15.32
C GLY A 207 9.74 -19.59 -13.80
N GLN A 208 8.98 -18.83 -13.01
CA GLN A 208 8.98 -18.93 -11.55
C GLN A 208 7.99 -19.99 -11.06
N GLN A 209 8.40 -20.77 -10.06
CA GLN A 209 7.59 -21.86 -9.50
C GLN A 209 6.61 -21.40 -8.41
N ARG A 210 6.81 -20.20 -7.84
CA ARG A 210 5.94 -19.68 -6.77
C ARG A 210 4.50 -19.57 -7.26
N ARG A 211 3.55 -19.96 -6.42
CA ARG A 211 2.10 -19.85 -6.63
C ARG A 211 1.46 -19.21 -5.41
N PHE A 212 0.37 -18.51 -5.66
CA PHE A 212 -0.40 -17.76 -4.70
C PHE A 212 -1.85 -18.25 -4.70
N ASP A 213 -2.48 -18.20 -3.53
CA ASP A 213 -3.85 -18.65 -3.29
C ASP A 213 -4.76 -17.42 -3.11
N PRO A 214 -5.84 -17.26 -3.89
CA PRO A 214 -6.77 -16.15 -3.68
C PRO A 214 -7.42 -16.17 -2.30
N GLU A 215 -7.58 -17.33 -1.67
CA GLU A 215 -8.18 -17.47 -0.34
C GLU A 215 -7.21 -17.10 0.80
N ALA A 216 -5.91 -16.97 0.50
CA ALA A 216 -4.95 -16.39 1.44
C ALA A 216 -5.13 -14.86 1.58
N CYS A 217 -5.92 -14.23 0.72
CA CYS A 217 -6.27 -12.82 0.81
C CYS A 217 -7.76 -12.63 1.15
N THR A 218 -8.09 -11.50 1.78
CA THR A 218 -9.47 -11.06 2.01
C THR A 218 -9.60 -9.59 1.61
N SER A 219 -10.80 -9.06 1.71
CA SER A 219 -11.09 -7.66 1.45
C SER A 219 -12.03 -7.08 2.50
N LEU A 220 -12.02 -5.76 2.67
CA LEU A 220 -12.95 -5.08 3.58
C LEU A 220 -14.41 -5.44 3.25
N ARG A 221 -14.76 -5.54 1.96
CA ARG A 221 -16.07 -5.99 1.49
C ARG A 221 -16.43 -7.36 2.05
N ARG A 222 -15.53 -8.35 1.90
CA ARG A 222 -15.74 -9.72 2.40
C ARG A 222 -15.90 -9.75 3.92
N CYS A 223 -15.10 -8.96 4.64
CA CYS A 223 -15.17 -8.87 6.11
C CYS A 223 -16.51 -8.30 6.61
N LEU A 224 -17.05 -7.28 5.94
CA LEU A 224 -18.26 -6.60 6.37
C LEU A 224 -19.57 -7.22 5.88
N ARG A 225 -19.50 -8.22 4.98
CA ARG A 225 -20.68 -8.78 4.29
C ARG A 225 -21.58 -7.67 3.70
N TRP A 226 -20.96 -6.60 3.22
CA TRP A 226 -21.69 -5.40 2.79
C TRP A 226 -22.53 -5.70 1.53
N PRO A 227 -23.79 -5.24 1.45
CA PRO A 227 -24.66 -5.53 0.31
C PRO A 227 -24.10 -5.04 -1.04
N ALA A 228 -24.10 -5.90 -2.06
CA ALA A 228 -23.53 -5.60 -3.38
C ALA A 228 -24.14 -4.37 -4.11
N ALA A 229 -25.37 -3.97 -3.74
CA ALA A 229 -26.08 -2.86 -4.37
C ALA A 229 -25.48 -1.46 -4.09
N ALA A 230 -24.50 -1.34 -3.18
CA ALA A 230 -23.91 -0.08 -2.74
C ALA A 230 -22.42 0.06 -3.13
N ALA A 231 -22.01 -0.50 -4.27
CA ALA A 231 -20.61 -0.55 -4.69
C ALA A 231 -19.95 0.84 -4.88
N GLY A 232 -20.71 1.83 -5.38
CA GLY A 232 -20.24 3.21 -5.56
C GLY A 232 -19.91 3.93 -4.25
N ASP A 233 -20.73 3.71 -3.22
CA ASP A 233 -20.58 4.37 -1.92
C ASP A 233 -19.48 3.72 -1.07
N PHE A 234 -19.26 2.40 -1.22
CA PHE A 234 -18.38 1.68 -0.31
C PHE A 234 -16.89 2.05 -0.44
N MET A 235 -16.38 2.23 -1.66
CA MET A 235 -15.00 2.67 -1.86
C MET A 235 -14.78 4.10 -1.32
N ALA A 236 -15.78 4.96 -1.46
CA ALA A 236 -15.74 6.33 -0.95
C ALA A 236 -15.80 6.36 0.58
N GLU A 237 -16.65 5.54 1.20
CA GLU A 237 -16.75 5.37 2.65
C GLU A 237 -15.45 4.81 3.25
N ALA A 238 -14.90 3.76 2.63
CA ALA A 238 -13.60 3.19 3.00
C ALA A 238 -12.48 4.24 2.99
N GLU A 239 -12.44 5.07 1.94
CA GLU A 239 -11.48 6.17 1.84
C GLU A 239 -11.77 7.29 2.86
N SER A 240 -13.03 7.66 3.09
CA SER A 240 -13.42 8.68 4.06
C SER A 240 -12.97 8.34 5.48
N ARG A 241 -13.20 7.11 5.93
CA ARG A 241 -12.72 6.67 7.26
C ARG A 241 -11.20 6.60 7.35
N LEU A 242 -10.52 6.27 6.25
CA LEU A 242 -9.06 6.31 6.22
C LEU A 242 -8.57 7.75 6.38
N VAL A 243 -9.22 8.70 5.71
CA VAL A 243 -8.94 10.14 5.82
C VAL A 243 -9.15 10.62 7.26
N GLU A 244 -10.22 10.20 7.94
CA GLU A 244 -10.47 10.54 9.35
C GLU A 244 -9.35 10.04 10.28
N VAL A 245 -8.95 8.77 10.17
CA VAL A 245 -7.84 8.21 10.95
C VAL A 245 -6.54 8.97 10.72
N LEU A 246 -6.25 9.34 9.46
CA LEU A 246 -5.06 10.12 9.14
C LEU A 246 -5.16 11.55 9.71
N ALA A 247 -6.33 12.19 9.65
CA ALA A 247 -6.56 13.52 10.20
C ALA A 247 -6.31 13.57 11.71
N GLU A 248 -6.87 12.60 12.43
CA GLU A 248 -6.74 12.46 13.89
C GLU A 248 -5.31 12.19 14.31
N ARG A 249 -4.60 11.33 13.57
CA ARG A 249 -3.23 10.92 13.91
C ARG A 249 -2.18 11.97 13.56
N PHE A 250 -2.32 12.65 12.43
CA PHE A 250 -1.27 13.50 11.86
C PHE A 250 -1.51 15.01 12.03
N ALA A 251 -2.61 15.44 12.68
CA ALA A 251 -2.97 16.86 12.85
C ALA A 251 -2.84 17.64 11.53
N VAL A 252 -3.41 17.08 10.46
CA VAL A 252 -3.24 17.57 9.09
C VAL A 252 -4.04 18.86 8.88
N ASP A 253 -3.36 19.95 8.51
CA ASP A 253 -4.00 21.17 8.05
C ASP A 253 -4.71 20.92 6.71
N GLY A 254 -6.04 20.89 6.70
CA GLY A 254 -6.84 20.75 5.48
C GLY A 254 -8.17 20.01 5.62
N LEU A 255 -8.47 19.40 6.77
CA LEU A 255 -9.76 18.72 6.99
C LEU A 255 -10.89 19.60 7.53
N ARG A 256 -10.61 20.85 7.89
CA ARG A 256 -11.66 21.80 8.25
C ARG A 256 -12.25 22.43 6.98
N ARG A 257 -13.35 21.82 6.52
CA ARG A 257 -14.37 22.32 5.60
C ARG A 257 -13.93 22.49 4.14
N GLN A 258 -14.20 21.47 3.33
CA GLN A 258 -14.90 21.73 2.06
C GLN A 258 -16.40 21.61 2.38
N GLY A 259 -17.03 22.77 2.59
CA GLY A 259 -18.49 22.89 2.58
C GLY A 259 -18.99 23.01 1.14
#